data_AF-A0A2A4ZAZ5-F1
#
_entry.id   AF-A0A2A4ZAZ5-F1
#
_cell.length_a   1.000
_cell.length_b   1.000
_cell.length_c   1.000
_cell.angle_alpha   90.00
_cell.angle_beta   90.00
_cell.angle_gamma   90.00
#
_symmetry.space_group_name_H-M   'P 1'
#
loop_
_entity.id
_entity.type
_entity.pdbx_description
1 polymer ?
#
loop_
_entity_poly.entity_id
_entity_poly.type
_entity_poly.pdbx_seq_one_letter_code
_entity_poly.pdbx_strand_id
1 'polypeptide(L)'
;MAYRRRHFFTDKQKSEIWDRWQRGESMSSIGRGFDRASSSIYPLLARTGGIRPPDRMRSRLALSLAEREEISRGLTAQLSVRSIARSLRRSASTICREIRRNGGAKLYRAAQSDAAAWARAHRPKPCKLAGNIYLCPLPGSRYEVSMRGGDIGQADPQMVPATNRRLADARTSR
;
A
#
# COMPACT_ATOMS: atom_id res chain seq x y z
N MET A 1 -3.03 -14.06 28.46
CA MET A 1 -3.48 -13.27 27.30
C MET A 1 -2.80 -13.79 26.04
N ALA A 2 -3.54 -14.41 25.12
CA ALA A 2 -2.97 -14.89 23.86
C ALA A 2 -2.92 -13.74 22.85
N TYR A 3 -1.71 -13.30 22.50
CA TYR A 3 -1.53 -12.30 21.45
C TYR A 3 -1.86 -12.90 20.08
N ARG A 4 -2.78 -12.25 19.35
CA ARG A 4 -3.16 -12.69 18.01
C ARG A 4 -1.99 -12.43 17.06
N ARG A 5 -1.55 -13.46 16.33
CA ARG A 5 -0.44 -13.36 15.37
C ARG A 5 -0.73 -12.29 14.31
N ARG A 6 0.29 -11.48 13.99
CA ARG A 6 0.26 -10.50 12.90
C ARG A 6 0.03 -11.23 11.58
N HIS A 7 -1.09 -10.94 10.92
CA HIS A 7 -1.44 -11.54 9.64
C HIS A 7 -1.08 -10.58 8.50
N PHE A 8 -0.30 -11.06 7.53
CA PHE A 8 0.02 -10.31 6.32
C PHE A 8 -0.86 -10.81 5.18
N PHE A 9 -1.58 -9.89 4.54
CA PHE A 9 -2.38 -10.22 3.36
C PHE A 9 -1.46 -10.54 2.17
N THR A 10 -1.78 -11.64 1.48
CA THR A 10 -1.24 -11.95 0.16
C THR A 10 -1.71 -10.92 -0.87
N ASP A 11 -1.06 -10.85 -2.02
CA ASP A 11 -1.45 -9.90 -3.07
C ASP A 11 -2.85 -10.21 -3.64
N LYS A 12 -3.25 -11.49 -3.69
CA LYS A 12 -4.61 -11.92 -4.04
C LYS A 12 -5.65 -11.47 -3.01
N GLN A 13 -5.33 -11.56 -1.72
CA GLN A 13 -6.24 -11.06 -0.68
C GLN A 13 -6.35 -9.54 -0.72
N LYS A 14 -5.25 -8.82 -0.98
CA LYS A 14 -5.29 -7.36 -1.16
C LYS A 14 -6.16 -6.97 -2.35
N SER A 15 -6.06 -7.67 -3.49
CA SER A 15 -6.89 -7.38 -4.65
C SER A 15 -8.37 -7.62 -4.34
N GLU A 16 -8.69 -8.69 -3.63
CA GLU A 16 -10.07 -8.98 -3.23
C GLU A 16 -10.62 -7.94 -2.24
N ILE A 17 -9.82 -7.49 -1.27
CA ILE A 17 -10.18 -6.37 -0.38
C ILE A 17 -10.49 -5.11 -1.20
N TRP A 18 -9.66 -4.80 -2.20
CA TRP A 18 -9.89 -3.67 -3.11
C TRP A 18 -11.14 -3.83 -3.96
N ASP A 19 -11.42 -5.03 -4.46
CA ASP A 19 -12.63 -5.32 -5.25
C ASP A 19 -13.89 -5.08 -4.41
N ARG A 20 -13.92 -5.56 -3.16
CA ARG A 20 -15.05 -5.37 -2.24
C ARG A 20 -15.21 -3.90 -1.82
N TRP A 21 -14.11 -3.21 -1.54
CA TRP A 21 -14.12 -1.77 -1.24
C TRP A 21 -14.67 -0.95 -2.42
N GLN A 22 -14.28 -1.27 -3.65
CA GLN A 22 -14.75 -0.59 -4.86
C GLN A 22 -16.24 -0.85 -5.14
N ARG A 23 -16.79 -1.99 -4.70
CA ARG A 23 -18.24 -2.27 -4.70
C ARG A 23 -19.01 -1.50 -3.63
N GLY A 24 -18.34 -0.77 -2.75
CA GLY A 24 -18.96 0.01 -1.68
C GLY A 24 -19.21 -0.79 -0.39
N GLU A 25 -18.62 -1.97 -0.23
CA GLU A 25 -18.73 -2.73 1.02
C GLU A 25 -18.03 -2.00 2.18
N SER A 26 -18.63 -2.06 3.37
CA SER A 26 -18.03 -1.47 4.57
C SER A 26 -16.78 -2.24 5.01
N MET A 27 -15.82 -1.52 5.61
CA MET A 27 -14.58 -2.13 6.14
C MET A 27 -14.84 -3.28 7.12
N SER A 28 -15.92 -3.20 7.90
CA SER A 28 -16.35 -4.25 8.83
C SER A 28 -16.88 -5.49 8.10
N SER A 29 -17.63 -5.32 7.01
CA SER A 29 -18.09 -6.42 6.16
C SER A 29 -16.91 -7.14 5.49
N ILE A 30 -16.00 -6.37 4.91
CA ILE A 30 -14.78 -6.89 4.28
C ILE A 30 -13.94 -7.65 5.30
N GLY A 31 -13.71 -7.07 6.48
CA GLY A 31 -12.97 -7.71 7.58
C GLY A 31 -13.58 -9.05 8.00
N ARG A 32 -14.91 -9.12 8.17
CA ARG A 32 -15.61 -10.38 8.49
C ARG A 32 -15.37 -11.45 7.42
N GLY A 33 -15.32 -11.06 6.15
CA GLY A 33 -15.00 -11.98 5.04
C GLY A 33 -13.60 -12.61 5.11
N PHE A 34 -12.68 -12.05 5.90
CA PHE A 34 -11.33 -12.59 6.13
C PHE A 34 -11.12 -13.08 7.58
N ASP A 35 -12.18 -13.18 8.40
CA ASP A 35 -12.12 -13.44 9.84
C ASP A 35 -11.24 -12.44 10.61
N ARG A 36 -11.29 -11.15 10.22
CA ARG A 36 -10.48 -10.07 10.80
C ARG A 36 -11.32 -8.85 11.18
N ALA A 37 -10.77 -8.08 12.12
CA ALA A 37 -11.32 -6.77 12.46
C ALA A 37 -11.11 -5.78 11.31
N SER A 38 -12.03 -4.82 11.16
CA SER A 38 -11.94 -3.72 10.20
C SER A 38 -10.64 -2.91 10.32
N SER A 39 -10.07 -2.84 11.54
CA SER A 39 -8.78 -2.21 11.82
C SER A 39 -7.61 -2.83 11.05
N SER A 40 -7.72 -4.09 10.61
CA SER A 40 -6.69 -4.74 9.78
C SER A 40 -6.76 -4.29 8.31
N ILE A 41 -7.94 -3.86 7.84
CA ILE A 41 -8.18 -3.40 6.48
C ILE A 41 -7.79 -1.92 6.32
N TYR A 42 -8.05 -1.11 7.35
CA TYR A 42 -7.81 0.34 7.32
C TYR A 42 -6.40 0.75 6.85
N PRO A 43 -5.28 0.16 7.32
CA PRO A 43 -3.94 0.54 6.86
C PRO A 43 -3.71 0.30 5.36
N LEU A 44 -4.43 -0.64 4.75
CA LEU A 44 -4.32 -0.92 3.32
C LEU A 44 -4.98 0.20 2.49
N LEU A 45 -6.14 0.69 2.94
CA LEU A 45 -6.95 1.71 2.25
C LEU A 45 -6.45 3.13 2.53
N ALA A 46 -6.14 3.45 3.78
CA ALA A 46 -5.72 4.79 4.21
C ALA A 46 -4.44 5.25 3.50
N ARG A 47 -3.52 4.31 3.21
CA ARG A 47 -2.26 4.59 2.53
C ARG A 47 -2.43 5.22 1.14
N THR A 48 -3.54 4.94 0.47
CA THR A 48 -3.81 5.43 -0.89
C THR A 48 -5.05 6.31 -0.94
N GLY A 49 -5.55 6.75 0.23
CA GLY A 49 -6.74 7.58 0.33
C GLY A 49 -8.03 6.89 -0.12
N GLY A 50 -8.10 5.56 -0.05
CA GLY A 50 -9.26 4.79 -0.51
C GLY A 50 -9.35 4.64 -2.04
N ILE A 51 -8.35 5.11 -2.79
CA ILE A 51 -8.24 4.91 -4.24
C ILE A 51 -7.36 3.68 -4.49
N ARG A 52 -7.85 2.75 -5.31
CA ARG A 52 -7.12 1.54 -5.69
C ARG A 52 -5.87 1.93 -6.49
N PRO A 53 -4.67 1.50 -6.07
CA PRO A 53 -3.47 1.67 -6.89
C PRO A 53 -3.63 0.96 -8.23
N PRO A 54 -3.17 1.55 -9.35
CA PRO A 54 -3.17 0.87 -10.63
C PRO A 54 -2.30 -0.39 -10.54
N ASP A 55 -2.73 -1.45 -11.25
CA ASP A 55 -1.96 -2.67 -11.34
C ASP A 55 -0.61 -2.39 -11.99
N ARG A 56 0.42 -3.04 -11.45
CA ARG A 56 1.80 -2.82 -11.92
C ARG A 56 1.97 -3.51 -13.26
N MET A 57 2.22 -2.73 -14.29
CA MET A 57 2.54 -3.24 -15.62
C MET A 57 3.98 -2.87 -15.98
N ARG A 58 4.71 -3.83 -16.55
CA ARG A 58 6.00 -3.53 -17.17
C ARG A 58 5.77 -2.78 -18.47
N SER A 59 6.58 -1.76 -18.73
CA SER A 59 6.62 -1.14 -20.05
C SER A 59 7.04 -2.17 -21.09
N ARG A 60 6.43 -2.14 -22.29
CA ARG A 60 6.87 -2.93 -23.45
C ARG A 60 8.33 -2.70 -23.84
N LEU A 61 8.88 -1.54 -23.49
CA LEU A 61 10.28 -1.19 -23.78
C LEU A 61 11.26 -1.72 -22.73
N ALA A 62 10.77 -2.23 -21.61
CA ALA A 62 11.62 -2.82 -20.58
C ALA A 62 12.22 -4.15 -21.09
N LEU A 63 13.46 -4.42 -20.69
CA LEU A 63 14.06 -5.74 -20.90
C LEU A 63 13.23 -6.79 -20.15
N SER A 64 12.98 -7.91 -20.80
CA SER A 64 12.38 -9.12 -20.23
C SER A 64 13.41 -9.92 -19.44
N LEU A 65 12.93 -10.91 -18.68
CA LEU A 65 13.81 -11.83 -17.96
C LEU A 65 14.71 -12.63 -18.91
N ALA A 66 14.14 -13.14 -20.02
CA ALA A 66 14.90 -13.88 -21.04
C ALA A 66 16.03 -13.03 -21.65
N GLU A 67 15.74 -11.77 -22.02
CA GLU A 67 16.77 -10.86 -22.52
C GLU A 67 17.88 -10.61 -21.47
N ARG A 68 17.54 -10.54 -20.17
CA ARG A 68 18.53 -10.43 -19.08
C ARG A 68 19.37 -11.69 -18.90
N GLU A 69 18.78 -12.87 -19.10
CA GLU A 69 19.52 -14.13 -19.05
C GLU A 69 20.53 -14.23 -20.20
N GLU A 70 20.15 -13.82 -21.40
CA GLU A 70 21.07 -13.74 -22.54
C GLU A 70 22.22 -12.76 -22.28
N ILE A 71 21.94 -11.60 -21.66
CA ILE A 71 23.01 -10.69 -21.21
C ILE A 71 23.93 -11.39 -20.22
N SER A 72 23.38 -12.11 -19.24
CA SER A 72 24.18 -12.83 -18.25
C SER A 72 25.07 -13.90 -18.90
N ARG A 73 24.52 -14.71 -19.81
CA ARG A 73 25.27 -15.74 -20.54
C ARG A 73 26.35 -15.12 -21.42
N GLY A 74 26.02 -14.05 -22.14
CA GLY A 74 26.96 -13.32 -22.99
C GLY A 74 28.13 -12.72 -22.20
N LEU A 75 27.87 -12.20 -20.99
CA LEU A 75 28.93 -11.71 -20.11
C LEU A 75 29.82 -12.84 -19.59
N THR A 76 29.25 -13.99 -19.22
CA THR A 76 30.03 -15.17 -18.82
C THR A 76 30.89 -15.71 -19.96
N ALA A 77 30.38 -15.68 -21.20
CA ALA A 77 31.11 -16.03 -22.42
C ALA A 77 32.08 -14.92 -22.90
N GLN A 78 32.29 -13.86 -22.10
CA GLN A 78 33.17 -12.73 -22.42
C GLN A 78 32.85 -12.02 -23.75
N LEU A 79 31.60 -12.09 -24.20
CA LEU A 79 31.15 -11.42 -25.41
C LEU A 79 31.11 -9.90 -25.20
N SER A 80 31.41 -9.15 -26.26
CA SER A 80 31.31 -7.69 -26.23
C SER A 80 29.85 -7.24 -26.06
N VAL A 81 29.63 -6.12 -25.36
CA VAL A 81 28.27 -5.58 -25.17
C VAL A 81 27.56 -5.30 -26.51
N ARG A 82 28.31 -4.91 -27.55
CA ARG A 82 27.76 -4.69 -28.89
C ARG A 82 27.27 -5.99 -29.54
N SER A 83 27.98 -7.11 -29.34
CA SER A 83 27.56 -8.41 -29.86
C SER A 83 26.29 -8.92 -29.19
N ILE A 84 26.21 -8.81 -27.86
CA ILE A 84 25.01 -9.13 -27.06
C ILE A 84 23.83 -8.24 -27.49
N ALA A 85 24.09 -6.95 -27.74
CA ALA A 85 23.04 -6.03 -28.21
C ALA A 85 22.48 -6.41 -29.57
N ARG A 86 23.35 -6.88 -30.48
CA ARG A 86 22.96 -7.33 -31.81
C ARG A 86 22.12 -8.60 -31.75
N SER A 87 22.48 -9.59 -30.91
CA SER A 87 21.68 -10.82 -30.76
C SER A 87 20.28 -10.52 -30.22
N LEU A 88 20.19 -9.61 -29.25
CA LEU A 88 18.94 -9.20 -28.62
C LEU A 88 18.12 -8.18 -29.43
N ARG A 89 18.63 -7.70 -30.56
CA ARG A 89 18.04 -6.59 -31.34
C ARG A 89 17.73 -5.36 -30.49
N ARG A 90 18.60 -5.06 -29.52
CA ARG A 90 18.51 -3.88 -28.64
C ARG A 90 19.66 -2.92 -28.88
N SER A 91 19.51 -1.67 -28.44
CA SER A 91 20.62 -0.72 -28.49
C SER A 91 21.71 -1.12 -27.50
N ALA A 92 22.98 -1.01 -27.90
CA ALA A 92 24.11 -1.24 -27.00
C ALA A 92 24.07 -0.30 -25.77
N SER A 93 23.53 0.91 -25.93
CA SER A 93 23.35 1.87 -24.84
C SER A 93 22.37 1.36 -23.76
N THR A 94 21.33 0.61 -24.15
CA THR A 94 20.39 -0.02 -23.21
C THR A 94 21.10 -1.07 -22.36
N ILE A 95 21.86 -1.95 -23.01
CA ILE A 95 22.57 -3.03 -22.33
C ILE A 95 23.67 -2.49 -21.42
N CYS A 96 24.47 -1.52 -21.89
CA CYS A 96 25.47 -0.85 -21.05
C CYS A 96 24.86 -0.24 -19.78
N ARG A 97 23.72 0.45 -19.92
CA ARG A 97 23.02 1.05 -18.76
C ARG A 97 22.48 -0.01 -17.81
N GLU A 98 21.96 -1.11 -18.35
CA GLU A 98 21.47 -2.23 -17.55
C GLU A 98 22.60 -2.88 -16.74
N ILE A 99 23.73 -3.18 -17.38
CA ILE A 99 24.89 -3.79 -16.74
C ILE A 99 25.44 -2.86 -15.65
N ARG A 100 25.67 -1.59 -15.98
CA ARG A 100 26.20 -0.60 -15.03
C ARG A 100 25.31 -0.43 -13.81
N ARG A 101 23.98 -0.41 -14.01
CA ARG A 101 23.02 -0.24 -12.91
C ARG A 101 22.98 -1.43 -11.95
N ASN A 102 23.32 -2.62 -12.41
CA ASN A 102 23.23 -3.85 -11.62
C ASN A 102 24.63 -4.41 -11.24
N GLY A 103 25.60 -3.53 -10.97
CA GLY A 103 26.91 -3.91 -10.41
C GLY A 103 28.01 -4.20 -11.43
N GLY A 104 27.77 -3.94 -12.72
CA GLY A 104 28.78 -4.13 -13.77
C GLY A 104 28.87 -5.58 -14.26
N ALA A 105 29.77 -5.83 -15.22
CA ALA A 105 29.85 -7.13 -15.90
C ALA A 105 30.16 -8.32 -14.97
N LYS A 106 30.96 -8.10 -13.92
CA LYS A 106 31.40 -9.15 -12.99
C LYS A 106 30.29 -9.60 -12.03
N LEU A 107 29.46 -8.65 -11.58
CA LEU A 107 28.40 -8.90 -10.59
C LEU A 107 27.01 -9.06 -11.22
N TYR A 108 26.91 -8.98 -12.55
CA TYR A 108 25.64 -9.05 -13.23
C TYR A 108 24.97 -10.42 -13.04
N ARG A 109 23.73 -10.39 -12.54
CA ARG A 109 22.85 -11.55 -12.39
C ARG A 109 21.46 -11.22 -12.90
N ALA A 110 20.92 -12.05 -13.79
CA ALA A 110 19.65 -11.80 -14.46
C ALA A 110 18.47 -11.66 -13.48
N ALA A 111 18.28 -12.64 -12.59
CA ALA A 111 17.17 -12.64 -11.63
C ALA A 111 17.23 -11.45 -10.65
N GLN A 112 18.42 -11.13 -10.13
CA GLN A 112 18.59 -9.96 -9.24
C GLN A 112 18.32 -8.65 -9.98
N SER A 113 18.79 -8.52 -11.21
CA SER A 113 18.54 -7.34 -12.06
C SER A 113 17.05 -7.17 -12.36
N ASP A 114 16.33 -8.28 -12.58
CA ASP A 114 14.90 -8.29 -12.83
C ASP A 114 14.10 -7.86 -11.59
N ALA A 115 14.41 -8.42 -10.42
CA ALA A 115 13.82 -8.03 -9.14
C ALA A 115 14.09 -6.55 -8.83
N ALA A 116 15.32 -6.08 -9.04
CA ALA A 116 15.69 -4.69 -8.84
C ALA A 116 14.98 -3.75 -9.82
N ALA A 117 14.77 -4.17 -11.08
CA ALA A 117 13.97 -3.42 -12.05
C ALA A 117 12.51 -3.30 -11.59
N TRP A 118 11.93 -4.39 -11.09
CA TRP A 118 10.57 -4.40 -10.55
C TRP A 118 10.42 -3.52 -9.30
N ALA A 119 11.41 -3.57 -8.39
CA ALA A 119 11.45 -2.72 -7.20
C ALA A 119 11.53 -1.22 -7.56
N ARG A 120 12.39 -0.86 -8.52
CA ARG A 120 12.54 0.54 -8.97
C ARG A 120 11.32 1.07 -9.71
N ALA A 121 10.52 0.21 -10.34
CA ALA A 121 9.28 0.61 -11.01
C ALA A 121 8.26 1.23 -10.04
N HIS A 122 8.39 0.98 -8.73
CA HIS A 122 7.52 1.59 -7.72
C HIS A 122 7.54 3.11 -7.69
N ARG A 123 8.65 3.75 -8.13
CA ARG A 123 9.00 5.17 -7.96
C ARG A 123 7.80 6.07 -7.63
N PRO A 124 7.38 6.15 -6.36
CA PRO A 124 6.26 6.97 -5.98
C PRO A 124 6.72 8.42 -6.15
N LYS A 125 6.06 9.15 -7.04
CA LYS A 125 6.31 10.60 -7.13
C LYS A 125 5.70 11.22 -5.87
N PRO A 126 6.42 12.13 -5.18
CA PRO A 126 5.81 12.88 -4.09
C PRO A 126 4.53 13.54 -4.63
N CYS A 127 3.45 13.50 -3.83
CA CYS A 127 2.22 14.13 -4.26
C CYS A 127 2.48 15.62 -4.52
N LYS A 128 1.83 16.19 -5.54
CA LYS A 128 2.08 17.57 -5.97
C LYS A 128 1.93 18.56 -4.81
N LEU A 129 1.06 18.26 -3.85
CA LEU A 129 0.82 19.05 -2.64
C LEU A 129 2.02 19.03 -1.66
N ALA A 130 2.66 17.86 -1.47
CA ALA A 130 3.80 17.75 -0.54
C ALA A 130 5.07 18.42 -1.08
N GLY A 131 5.19 18.58 -2.40
CA GLY A 131 6.34 19.21 -3.05
C GLY A 131 6.12 20.65 -3.49
N ASN A 132 4.90 21.19 -3.37
CA ASN A 132 4.56 22.53 -3.83
C ASN A 132 3.89 23.33 -2.72
N ILE A 133 4.66 24.27 -2.15
CA ILE A 133 4.24 25.17 -1.07
C ILE A 133 3.01 26.00 -1.49
N TYR A 134 2.84 26.33 -2.76
CA TYR A 134 1.70 27.11 -3.26
C TYR A 134 0.40 26.32 -3.38
N LEU A 135 0.48 24.98 -3.48
CA LEU A 135 -0.70 24.12 -3.55
C LEU A 135 -1.09 23.56 -2.19
N CYS A 136 -0.22 23.66 -1.19
CA CYS A 136 -0.51 23.25 0.18
C CYS A 136 -1.11 24.46 0.91
N PRO A 137 -2.41 24.48 1.23
CA PRO A 137 -2.95 25.55 2.06
C PRO A 137 -2.18 25.52 3.38
N LEU A 138 -1.63 26.67 3.80
CA LEU A 138 -0.99 26.82 5.10
C LEU A 138 -1.90 26.20 6.18
N PRO A 139 -1.37 25.42 7.14
CA PRO A 139 -2.17 24.82 8.21
C PRO A 139 -2.67 25.93 9.15
N GLY A 140 -3.76 26.57 8.76
CA GLY A 140 -4.36 27.73 9.44
C GLY A 140 -5.87 27.82 9.28
N SER A 141 -6.53 26.87 8.62
CA SER A 141 -7.98 26.69 8.69
C SER A 141 -8.30 25.28 9.17
N ARG A 142 -8.31 25.15 10.50
CA ARG A 142 -8.79 23.97 11.20
C ARG A 142 -10.31 23.92 11.02
N TYR A 143 -10.78 23.36 9.90
CA TYR A 143 -12.17 22.93 9.80
C TYR A 143 -12.30 21.69 10.69
N GLU A 144 -12.87 21.87 11.89
CA GLU A 144 -13.32 20.76 12.72
C GLU A 144 -14.40 19.98 11.95
N VAL A 145 -14.00 18.92 11.27
CA VAL A 145 -14.94 17.91 10.79
C VAL A 145 -15.33 17.08 12.00
N SER A 146 -16.44 17.48 12.63
CA SER A 146 -17.16 16.67 13.61
C SER A 146 -17.65 15.39 12.93
N MET A 147 -16.86 14.32 13.05
CA MET A 147 -17.29 12.97 12.68
C MET A 147 -18.32 12.51 13.72
N ARG A 148 -19.59 12.94 13.55
CA ARG A 148 -20.70 12.30 14.25
C ARG A 148 -20.77 10.85 13.76
N GLY A 149 -20.45 9.92 14.65
CA GLY A 149 -20.73 8.51 14.46
C GLY A 149 -22.21 8.33 14.21
N GLY A 150 -22.56 7.91 13.00
CA GLY A 150 -23.88 7.42 12.68
C GLY A 150 -24.05 6.03 13.29
N ASP A 151 -24.54 5.99 14.52
CA ASP A 151 -25.20 4.81 15.08
C ASP A 151 -26.49 4.58 14.28
N ILE A 152 -26.56 3.44 13.58
CA ILE A 152 -27.79 2.92 12.99
C ILE A 152 -28.21 1.70 13.79
N GLY A 153 -29.29 1.86 14.55
CA GLY A 153 -30.24 0.80 14.86
C GLY A 153 -30.28 0.33 16.31
N GLN A 154 -31.14 0.96 17.12
CA GLN A 154 -32.37 0.30 17.61
C GLN A 154 -33.23 1.30 18.37
N ALA A 155 -34.44 1.53 17.87
CA ALA A 155 -35.52 2.15 18.61
C ALA A 155 -36.22 1.04 19.41
N ASP A 156 -36.31 1.23 20.73
CA ASP A 156 -37.33 0.58 21.55
C ASP A 156 -37.78 1.60 22.63
N PRO A 157 -39.02 2.14 22.57
CA PRO A 157 -39.46 3.17 23.49
C PRO A 157 -40.53 2.64 24.44
N GLN A 158 -40.17 2.08 25.59
CA GLN A 158 -41.08 1.99 26.74
C GLN A 158 -40.40 2.12 28.11
N MET A 159 -40.99 3.00 28.93
CA MET A 159 -41.15 2.91 30.40
C MET A 159 -40.18 3.68 31.35
N VAL A 160 -40.63 4.92 31.66
CA VAL A 160 -40.78 5.65 32.95
C VAL A 160 -39.61 5.91 33.93
N PRO A 161 -39.50 7.14 34.48
CA PRO A 161 -38.51 7.51 35.49
C PRO A 161 -39.01 7.22 36.92
N ALA A 162 -38.20 6.52 37.71
CA ALA A 162 -38.43 6.34 39.14
C ALA A 162 -37.74 7.44 39.95
N THR A 163 -38.57 8.28 40.56
CA THR A 163 -38.30 9.18 41.67
C THR A 163 -38.10 8.43 42.99
N ASN A 164 -37.10 8.82 43.78
CA ASN A 164 -37.08 8.97 45.25
C ASN A 164 -35.62 9.22 45.67
N ARG A 165 -35.20 10.37 46.22
CA ARG A 165 -35.63 11.07 47.44
C ARG A 165 -35.77 10.15 48.64
N ARG A 166 -34.78 10.21 49.55
CA ARG A 166 -34.88 10.38 51.01
C ARG A 166 -33.44 10.50 51.57
N LEU A 167 -33.08 11.66 52.12
CA LEU A 167 -33.06 11.98 53.58
C LEU A 167 -31.97 11.19 54.32
N ALA A 168 -31.25 11.70 55.32
CA ALA A 168 -30.89 13.01 55.83
C ALA A 168 -29.98 12.70 57.04
N ASP A 169 -29.20 13.69 57.46
CA ASP A 169 -28.66 13.88 58.82
C ASP A 169 -27.54 12.96 59.33
N ALA A 170 -26.37 13.57 59.60
CA ALA A 170 -26.05 13.97 60.98
C ALA A 170 -24.76 14.82 61.02
N ARG A 171 -24.88 15.97 61.70
CA ARG A 171 -23.78 16.82 62.19
C ARG A 171 -22.99 16.07 63.26
N THR A 172 -21.70 16.41 63.45
CA THR A 172 -21.15 16.97 64.72
C THR A 172 -19.61 17.01 64.68
N SER A 173 -19.11 18.14 65.20
CA SER A 173 -17.73 18.63 65.37
C SER A 173 -16.70 17.71 66.03
N ARG A 174 -15.43 17.89 65.67
CA ARG A 174 -14.44 18.55 66.55
C ARG A 174 -13.24 19.06 65.76
#